data_AF-A0AAW2BYN6-F1
#
_entry.id   AF-A0AAW2BYN6-F1
#
_cell.length_a   1.000
_cell.length_b   1.000
_cell.length_c   1.000
_cell.angle_alpha   90.00
_cell.angle_beta   90.00
_cell.angle_gamma   90.00
#
_symmetry.space_group_name_H-M   'P 1'
#
loop_
_entity.id
_entity.type
_entity.pdbx_description
1 polymer ?
#
loop_
_entity_poly.entity_id
_entity_poly.type
_entity_poly.pdbx_seq_one_letter_code
_entity_poly.pdbx_strand_id
1 'polypeptide(L)'
;MRDSIIGKYHEKISCKDLTLAMSLVRPFRLYGDDALLLKEAELTKEKYGSVRRVYIVFDQDNVVEEDFQRLMIENNPTDEVKVIIDSDHMVMFSKPKELCSFLQEIEDKFS
;
A
#
# COMPACT_ATOMS: atom_id res chain seq x y z
N MET A 1 2.68 4.01 22.03
CA MET A 1 2.55 3.03 20.92
C MET A 1 1.50 3.47 19.89
N ARG A 2 0.24 3.77 20.27
CA ARG A 2 -0.76 4.33 19.34
C ARG A 2 -0.33 5.65 18.69
N ASP A 3 0.18 6.58 19.49
CA ASP A 3 0.58 7.91 18.99
C ASP A 3 1.76 7.84 18.01
N SER A 4 2.65 6.84 18.16
CA SER A 4 3.79 6.62 17.26
C SER A 4 3.40 6.01 15.92
N ILE A 5 2.33 5.22 15.88
CA ILE A 5 1.76 4.68 14.64
C ILE A 5 1.01 5.79 13.91
N ILE A 6 0.20 6.58 14.62
CA ILE A 6 -0.59 7.67 14.02
C ILE A 6 0.32 8.69 13.33
N GLY A 7 1.43 9.10 13.95
CA GLY A 7 2.37 10.06 13.35
C GLY A 7 3.03 9.56 12.05
N LYS A 8 3.28 8.24 11.94
CA LYS A 8 3.89 7.66 10.73
C LYS A 8 2.93 7.51 9.56
N TYR A 9 1.65 7.23 9.84
CA TYR A 9 0.64 6.99 8.81
C TYR A 9 0.04 8.29 8.26
N HIS A 10 0.06 9.39 9.01
CA HIS A 10 -0.82 10.53 8.77
C HIS A 10 -0.10 11.88 8.65
N GLU A 11 1.15 11.87 8.18
CA GLU A 11 1.97 13.10 8.12
C GLU A 11 1.38 14.17 7.18
N LYS A 12 0.79 13.77 6.04
CA LYS A 12 0.31 14.71 5.01
C LYS A 12 -1.21 14.80 4.89
N ILE A 13 -1.97 14.22 5.82
CA ILE A 13 -3.43 14.27 5.78
C ILE A 13 -3.99 15.46 6.58
N SER A 14 -5.22 15.88 6.27
CA SER A 14 -5.84 16.99 6.98
C SER A 14 -6.17 16.63 8.43
N CYS A 15 -6.26 17.64 9.33
CA CYS A 15 -6.67 17.40 10.72
C CYS A 15 -8.07 16.75 10.82
N LYS A 16 -8.95 16.99 9.85
CA LYS A 16 -10.29 16.38 9.82
C LYS A 16 -10.18 14.88 9.54
N ASP A 17 -9.36 14.50 8.57
CA ASP A 17 -9.12 13.09 8.22
C ASP A 17 -8.39 12.37 9.35
N LEU A 18 -7.46 13.04 10.03
CA LEU A 18 -6.78 12.50 11.21
C LEU A 18 -7.77 12.25 12.36
N THR A 19 -8.64 13.21 12.64
CA THR A 19 -9.68 13.06 13.67
C THR A 19 -10.62 11.91 13.35
N LEU A 20 -10.97 11.75 12.07
CA LEU A 20 -11.79 10.66 11.59
C LEU A 20 -11.09 9.31 11.77
N ALA A 21 -9.81 9.20 11.36
CA ALA A 21 -9.00 8.00 11.54
C ALA A 21 -8.91 7.61 13.02
N MET A 22 -8.63 8.56 13.91
CA MET A 22 -8.57 8.32 15.35
C MET A 22 -9.90 7.84 15.95
N SER A 23 -11.03 8.24 15.35
CA SER A 23 -12.36 7.84 15.79
C SER A 23 -12.78 6.46 15.26
N LEU A 24 -12.20 6.02 14.14
CA LEU A 24 -12.63 4.81 13.42
C LEU A 24 -11.65 3.65 13.49
N VAL A 25 -10.36 3.90 13.73
CA VAL A 25 -9.32 2.84 13.78
C VAL A 25 -9.64 1.85 14.90
N ARG A 26 -9.65 0.57 14.55
CA ARG A 26 -9.87 -0.55 15.48
C ARG A 26 -8.61 -1.40 15.58
N PRO A 27 -8.36 -2.03 16.74
CA PRO A 27 -7.28 -3.00 16.85
C PRO A 27 -7.44 -4.12 15.82
N PHE A 28 -6.38 -4.39 15.07
CA PHE A 28 -6.30 -5.49 14.10
C PHE A 28 -4.96 -6.21 14.28
N ARG A 29 -4.97 -7.55 14.16
CA ARG A 29 -3.74 -8.34 14.18
C ARG A 29 -3.24 -8.52 12.75
N LEU A 30 -2.12 -7.86 12.42
CA LEU A 30 -1.51 -7.96 11.09
C LEU A 30 -0.98 -9.37 10.79
N TYR A 31 -0.48 -10.06 11.81
CA TYR A 31 0.03 -11.42 11.72
C TYR A 31 -0.70 -12.31 12.73
N GLY A 32 -1.16 -13.46 12.25
CA GLY A 32 -1.89 -14.46 13.03
C GLY A 32 -0.94 -15.53 13.54
N ASP A 33 -1.28 -16.79 13.30
CA ASP A 33 -0.33 -17.90 13.43
C ASP A 33 0.52 -17.94 12.15
N ASP A 34 1.80 -17.58 12.26
CA ASP A 34 2.74 -17.55 11.14
C ASP A 34 2.81 -18.89 10.40
N ALA A 35 2.59 -20.01 11.12
CA ALA A 35 2.56 -21.34 10.52
C ALA A 35 1.32 -21.57 9.64
N LEU A 36 0.18 -20.95 9.97
CA LEU A 36 -1.02 -20.99 9.13
C LEU A 36 -0.90 -20.06 7.92
N LEU A 37 -0.31 -18.86 8.11
CA LEU A 37 -0.04 -17.95 6.99
C LEU A 37 0.89 -18.59 5.96
N LEU A 38 1.99 -19.24 6.40
CA LEU A 38 2.92 -19.91 5.51
C LEU A 38 2.31 -21.14 4.80
N LYS A 39 1.35 -21.82 5.44
CA LYS A 39 0.65 -22.98 4.87
C LYS A 39 -0.44 -22.58 3.86
N GLU A 40 -1.11 -21.46 4.06
CA GLU A 40 -2.12 -20.91 3.13
C GLU A 40 -1.50 -20.05 2.01
N ALA A 41 -0.25 -19.60 2.17
CA ALA A 41 0.44 -18.71 1.24
C ALA A 41 1.17 -19.39 0.08
N GLU A 42 0.85 -20.64 -0.27
CA GLU A 42 1.36 -21.25 -1.51
C GLU A 42 0.72 -20.59 -2.74
N LEU A 43 1.24 -19.41 -3.10
CA LEU A 43 0.91 -18.70 -4.31
C LEU A 43 1.52 -19.45 -5.50
N THR A 44 0.69 -19.92 -6.41
CA THR A 44 1.16 -20.63 -7.62
C THR A 44 1.26 -19.69 -8.82
N LYS A 45 2.16 -20.01 -9.75
CA LYS A 45 2.31 -19.24 -10.99
C LYS A 45 1.06 -19.30 -11.86
N GLU A 46 0.36 -20.43 -11.87
CA GLU A 46 -0.82 -20.66 -12.71
C GLU A 46 -2.03 -19.84 -12.23
N LYS A 47 -2.12 -19.54 -10.93
CA LYS A 47 -3.22 -18.76 -10.35
C LYS A 47 -2.82 -17.33 -10.04
N TYR A 48 -1.93 -17.14 -9.06
CA TYR A 48 -1.52 -15.80 -8.63
C TYR A 48 -0.64 -15.13 -9.69
N GLY A 49 0.29 -15.88 -10.28
CA GLY A 49 1.20 -15.38 -11.31
C GLY A 49 0.56 -15.14 -12.68
N SER A 50 -0.68 -15.59 -12.92
CA SER A 50 -1.39 -15.35 -14.18
C SER A 50 -2.16 -14.04 -14.22
N VAL A 51 -2.40 -13.42 -13.05
CA VAL A 51 -3.03 -12.11 -12.93
C VAL A 51 -1.96 -11.03 -13.14
N ARG A 52 -2.27 -10.04 -13.99
CA ARG A 52 -1.39 -8.88 -14.16
C ARG A 52 -1.38 -8.04 -12.89
N ARG A 53 -0.19 -7.62 -12.46
CA ARG A 53 0.03 -6.91 -11.21
C ARG A 53 0.73 -5.59 -11.48
N VAL A 54 0.20 -4.53 -10.89
CA VAL A 54 0.81 -3.20 -10.87
C VAL A 54 1.11 -2.84 -9.43
N TYR A 55 2.32 -2.38 -9.17
CA TYR A 55 2.69 -1.81 -7.88
C TYR A 55 2.77 -0.28 -7.99
N ILE A 56 2.15 0.44 -7.06
CA ILE A 56 2.25 1.90 -6.98
C ILE A 56 3.09 2.23 -5.75
N VAL A 57 4.29 2.76 -5.99
CA VAL A 57 5.24 3.17 -4.96
C VAL A 57 4.87 4.54 -4.42
N PHE A 58 4.95 4.67 -3.09
CA PHE A 58 4.81 5.94 -2.38
C PHE A 58 6.17 6.35 -1.79
N ASP A 59 6.77 7.39 -2.34
CA ASP A 59 8.18 7.78 -2.12
C ASP A 59 8.45 8.45 -0.76
N GLN A 60 7.42 8.88 -0.04
CA GLN A 60 7.52 9.47 1.30
C GLN A 60 6.67 8.73 2.33
N ASP A 61 6.50 7.41 2.12
CA ASP A 61 5.85 6.52 3.06
C ASP A 61 6.80 6.19 4.24
N ASN A 62 6.44 6.65 5.44
CA ASN A 62 7.20 6.40 6.67
C ASN A 62 6.82 5.09 7.40
N VAL A 63 5.84 4.36 6.87
CA VAL A 63 5.37 3.07 7.38
C VAL A 63 6.05 1.95 6.60
N VAL A 64 6.02 2.04 5.28
CA VAL A 64 6.64 1.12 4.34
C VAL A 64 7.61 1.94 3.52
N GLU A 65 8.84 2.09 4.02
CA GLU A 65 9.85 2.93 3.38
C GLU A 65 10.10 2.50 1.93
N GLU A 66 10.43 3.46 1.06
CA GLU A 66 10.60 3.23 -0.38
C GLU A 66 11.57 2.08 -0.68
N ASP A 67 12.69 2.00 0.03
CA ASP A 67 13.68 0.92 -0.10
C ASP A 67 13.07 -0.46 0.18
N PHE A 68 12.17 -0.55 1.16
CA PHE A 68 11.46 -1.78 1.47
C PHE A 68 10.42 -2.12 0.39
N GLN A 69 9.72 -1.13 -0.14
CA GLN A 69 8.82 -1.34 -1.29
C GLN A 69 9.61 -1.86 -2.52
N ARG A 70 10.79 -1.29 -2.79
CA ARG A 70 11.69 -1.73 -3.86
C ARG A 70 12.17 -3.15 -3.65
N LEU A 71 12.58 -3.49 -2.43
CA LEU A 71 12.95 -4.86 -2.06
C LEU A 71 11.78 -5.85 -2.28
N MET A 72 10.55 -5.46 -1.97
CA MET A 72 9.36 -6.30 -2.24
C MET A 72 9.16 -6.52 -3.74
N ILE A 73 9.35 -5.48 -4.56
CA ILE A 73 9.25 -5.56 -6.03
C ILE A 73 10.35 -6.46 -6.59
N GLU A 74 11.58 -6.36 -6.11
CA GLU A 74 12.69 -7.22 -6.55
C GLU A 74 12.43 -8.70 -6.22
N ASN A 75 11.92 -8.98 -5.02
CA ASN A 75 11.62 -10.35 -4.59
C ASN A 75 10.37 -10.93 -5.27
N ASN A 76 9.44 -10.09 -5.70
CA ASN A 76 8.19 -10.49 -6.33
C ASN A 76 7.83 -9.54 -7.49
N PRO A 77 8.51 -9.67 -8.65
CA PRO A 77 8.38 -8.72 -9.76
C PRO A 77 6.95 -8.57 -10.24
N THR A 78 6.54 -7.33 -10.47
CA THR A 78 5.23 -6.95 -11.02
C THR A 78 5.35 -6.59 -12.50
N ASP A 79 4.24 -6.57 -13.22
CA ASP A 79 4.22 -6.24 -14.66
C ASP A 79 4.49 -4.75 -14.90
N GLU A 80 4.15 -3.90 -13.92
CA GLU A 80 4.37 -2.47 -13.97
C GLU A 80 4.56 -1.90 -12.57
N VAL A 81 5.45 -0.91 -12.49
CA VAL A 81 5.67 -0.12 -11.28
C VAL A 81 5.44 1.34 -11.63
N LYS A 82 4.57 2.00 -10.87
CA LYS A 82 4.38 3.45 -10.91
C LYS A 82 4.85 4.08 -9.61
N VAL A 83 5.20 5.35 -9.63
CA VAL A 83 5.61 6.10 -8.44
C VAL A 83 4.75 7.34 -8.35
N ILE A 84 4.12 7.57 -7.20
CA ILE A 84 3.45 8.84 -6.90
C ILE A 84 4.45 9.66 -6.11
N ILE A 85 4.97 10.73 -6.73
CA ILE A 85 5.98 11.59 -6.10
C ILE A 85 5.34 12.34 -4.92
N ASP A 86 6.09 12.63 -3.87
CA ASP A 86 5.62 13.31 -2.65
C ASP A 86 4.37 12.66 -2.03
N SER A 87 4.24 11.33 -2.08
CA SER A 87 3.08 10.62 -1.51
C SER A 87 3.41 9.92 -0.20
N ASP A 88 2.49 10.03 0.75
CA ASP A 88 2.54 9.33 2.03
C ASP A 88 1.80 8.00 1.97
N HIS A 89 1.85 7.24 3.06
CA HIS A 89 1.16 5.96 3.19
C HIS A 89 -0.35 6.06 2.89
N MET A 90 -0.96 7.20 3.20
CA MET A 90 -2.39 7.46 3.06
C MET A 90 -2.68 8.29 1.80
N VAL A 91 -2.07 7.91 0.67
CA VAL A 91 -2.19 8.60 -0.64
C VAL A 91 -3.65 8.83 -1.08
N MET A 92 -4.56 7.95 -0.67
CA MET A 92 -6.00 8.08 -0.92
C MET A 92 -6.64 9.31 -0.25
N PHE A 93 -6.01 9.85 0.80
CA PHE A 93 -6.42 11.08 1.47
C PHE A 93 -5.57 12.28 1.05
N SER A 94 -4.26 12.11 0.93
CA SER A 94 -3.35 13.21 0.59
C SER A 94 -3.37 13.57 -0.91
N LYS A 95 -3.46 12.58 -1.80
CA LYS A 95 -3.42 12.76 -3.27
C LYS A 95 -4.46 11.90 -4.03
N PRO A 96 -5.77 11.97 -3.67
CA PRO A 96 -6.81 11.12 -4.25
C PRO A 96 -6.95 11.24 -5.77
N LYS A 97 -6.77 12.45 -6.33
CA LYS A 97 -6.91 12.70 -7.77
C LYS A 97 -5.78 12.07 -8.57
N GLU A 98 -4.55 12.15 -8.06
CA GLU A 98 -3.37 11.57 -8.69
C GLU A 98 -3.47 10.05 -8.67
N LEU A 99 -3.84 9.46 -7.53
CA LEU A 99 -4.14 8.04 -7.44
C LEU A 99 -5.24 7.62 -8.42
N CYS A 100 -6.33 8.40 -8.51
CA CYS A 100 -7.44 8.09 -9.41
C CYS A 100 -7.01 8.12 -10.89
N SER A 101 -6.20 9.10 -11.30
CA SER A 101 -5.62 9.15 -12.65
C SER A 101 -4.80 7.91 -12.95
N PHE A 102 -3.93 7.49 -12.02
CA PHE A 102 -3.13 6.28 -12.21
C PHE A 102 -3.98 5.01 -12.32
N LEU A 103 -5.06 4.89 -11.55
CA LEU A 103 -5.98 3.77 -11.64
C LEU A 103 -6.74 3.75 -12.97
N GLN A 104 -7.12 4.91 -13.50
CA GLN A 104 -7.73 5.02 -14.83
C GLN A 104 -6.75 4.59 -15.93
N GLU A 105 -5.49 5.05 -15.87
CA GLU A 105 -4.46 4.63 -16.83
C GLU A 105 -4.20 3.11 -16.78
N ILE A 106 -4.29 2.50 -15.59
CA ILE A 106 -4.18 1.04 -15.43
C ILE A 106 -5.38 0.36 -16.10
N GLU A 107 -6.60 0.87 -15.87
CA GLU A 107 -7.81 0.35 -16.50
C GLU A 107 -7.72 0.42 -18.03
N ASP A 108 -7.40 1.59 -18.58
CA ASP A 108 -7.24 1.80 -20.03
C ASP A 108 -6.21 0.85 -20.67
N LYS A 109 -5.17 0.46 -19.92
CA LYS A 109 -4.08 -0.41 -20.40
C LYS A 109 -4.42 -1.90 -20.34
N PHE A 110 -5.30 -2.30 -19.42
CA PHE A 110 -5.58 -3.70 -19.14
C PHE A 110 -7.05 -4.12 -19.38
N SER A 111 -7.90 -3.19 -19.85
CA SER A 111 -9.23 -3.44 -20.41
C SER A 111 -9.18 -4.29 -21.70
#